data_AF-A0A2T0QRD3-F1
#
_entry.id   AF-A0A2T0QRD3-F1
#
_cell.length_a   1.000
_cell.length_b   1.000
_cell.length_c   1.000
_cell.angle_alpha   90.00
_cell.angle_beta   90.00
_cell.angle_gamma   90.00
#
_symmetry.space_group_name_H-M   'P 1'
#
loop_
_entity.id
_entity.type
_entity.pdbx_description
1 polymer ?
#
loop_
_entity_poly.entity_id
_entity_poly.type
_entity_poly.pdbx_seq_one_letter_code
_entity_poly.pdbx_strand_id
1 'polypeptide(L)'
;MNIAANGKAAYHQAVAVIAGCAGLALLLAIVIAGVIARSIARPLAQTVTVVEGLAKGRLDQRVDYVSKDEVGRLAAATNTSLDSLAAVMREVTDNATTLAASSEELTAVATQLSSGAEESASQSQVVSAATEQISANIGTVAAAGEEMTAAITEIASSTAEASSTAATAVAAAGDAGATIERLGASSREIGDVVKLITTIAE
;
A
#
# COMPACT_ATOMS: atom_id res chain seq x y z
N MET A 1 68.52 -100.90 -7.40
CA MET A 1 67.08 -100.72 -7.09
C MET A 1 66.75 -99.43 -6.31
N ASN A 2 67.71 -98.54 -6.01
CA ASN A 2 67.49 -97.36 -5.13
C ASN A 2 67.17 -96.02 -5.84
N ILE A 3 67.46 -95.87 -7.13
CA ILE A 3 67.27 -94.59 -7.87
C ILE A 3 65.77 -94.30 -8.12
N ALA A 4 64.97 -95.34 -8.37
CA ALA A 4 63.53 -95.21 -8.59
C ALA A 4 62.73 -94.90 -7.31
N ALA A 5 63.24 -95.26 -6.13
CA ALA A 5 62.59 -94.98 -4.85
C ALA A 5 62.81 -93.52 -4.40
N ASN A 6 64.05 -93.00 -4.54
CA ASN A 6 64.37 -91.61 -4.21
C ASN A 6 63.68 -90.60 -5.13
N GLY A 7 63.49 -90.93 -6.42
CA GLY A 7 62.77 -90.07 -7.37
C GLY A 7 61.29 -89.88 -7.01
N LYS A 8 60.63 -90.92 -6.48
CA LYS A 8 59.23 -90.84 -6.03
C LYS A 8 59.07 -89.97 -4.77
N ALA A 9 59.99 -90.11 -3.80
CA ALA A 9 59.96 -89.30 -2.58
C ALA A 9 60.18 -87.81 -2.86
N ALA A 10 61.16 -87.47 -3.71
CA ALA A 10 61.43 -86.09 -4.12
C ALA A 10 60.25 -85.48 -4.91
N TYR A 11 59.61 -86.26 -5.79
CA TYR A 11 58.42 -85.82 -6.51
C TYR A 11 57.25 -85.52 -5.57
N HIS A 12 56.94 -86.42 -4.62
CA HIS A 12 55.87 -86.19 -3.64
C HIS A 12 56.15 -84.98 -2.75
N GLN A 13 57.40 -84.77 -2.33
CA GLN A 13 57.78 -83.61 -1.54
C GLN A 13 57.67 -82.30 -2.33
N ALA A 14 58.09 -82.28 -3.60
CA ALA A 14 57.92 -81.12 -4.49
C ALA A 14 56.44 -80.80 -4.74
N VAL A 15 55.61 -81.81 -5.01
CA VAL A 15 54.16 -81.65 -5.19
C VAL A 15 53.50 -81.13 -3.93
N ALA A 16 53.89 -81.61 -2.74
CA ALA A 16 53.35 -81.12 -1.46
C ALA A 16 53.69 -79.65 -1.19
N VAL A 17 54.93 -79.21 -1.49
CA VAL A 17 55.33 -77.81 -1.35
C VAL A 17 54.58 -76.91 -2.35
N ILE A 18 54.47 -77.33 -3.61
CA ILE A 18 53.72 -76.57 -4.63
C ILE A 18 52.24 -76.46 -4.24
N ALA A 19 51.63 -77.55 -3.80
CA ALA A 19 50.24 -77.55 -3.35
C ALA A 19 50.04 -76.66 -2.12
N GLY A 20 50.98 -76.67 -1.16
CA GLY A 20 50.96 -75.78 0.00
C GLY A 20 51.06 -74.31 -0.37
N CYS A 21 52.00 -73.95 -1.26
CA CYS A 21 52.15 -72.57 -1.77
C CYS A 21 50.91 -72.12 -2.53
N ALA A 22 50.33 -72.98 -3.39
CA ALA A 22 49.11 -72.68 -4.13
C ALA A 22 47.92 -72.46 -3.17
N GLY A 23 47.79 -73.31 -2.14
CA GLY A 23 46.76 -73.16 -1.11
C GLY A 23 46.90 -71.87 -0.32
N LEU A 24 48.12 -71.49 0.09
CA LEU A 24 48.38 -70.24 0.80
C LEU A 24 48.10 -69.02 -0.08
N ALA A 25 48.51 -69.04 -1.35
CA ALA A 25 48.23 -67.98 -2.31
C ALA A 25 46.72 -67.79 -2.54
N LEU A 26 45.98 -68.90 -2.66
CA LEU A 26 44.52 -68.87 -2.78
C LEU A 26 43.87 -68.27 -1.53
N LEU A 27 44.33 -68.67 -0.35
CA LEU A 27 43.82 -68.15 0.92
C LEU A 27 44.08 -66.64 1.06
N LEU A 28 45.30 -66.19 0.74
CA LEU A 28 45.63 -64.76 0.72
C LEU A 28 44.78 -63.97 -0.28
N ALA A 29 44.54 -64.51 -1.48
CA ALA A 29 43.68 -63.88 -2.47
C ALA A 29 42.24 -63.71 -1.96
N ILE A 30 41.69 -64.73 -1.29
CA ILE A 30 40.34 -64.67 -0.69
C ILE A 30 40.29 -63.62 0.44
N VAL A 31 41.32 -63.57 1.29
CA VAL A 31 41.39 -62.58 2.39
C VAL A 31 41.48 -61.16 1.83
N ILE A 32 42.36 -60.90 0.86
CA ILE A 32 42.52 -59.58 0.22
C ILE A 32 41.23 -59.17 -0.49
N ALA A 33 40.60 -60.09 -1.24
CA ALA A 33 39.32 -59.82 -1.89
C ALA A 33 38.23 -59.47 -0.87
N GLY A 34 38.16 -60.19 0.26
CA GLY A 34 37.25 -59.89 1.35
C GLY A 34 37.49 -58.52 1.99
N VAL A 35 38.76 -58.14 2.18
CA VAL A 35 39.14 -56.82 2.69
C VAL A 35 38.73 -55.73 1.72
N ILE A 36 39.13 -55.80 0.44
CA ILE A 36 38.78 -54.79 -0.58
C ILE A 36 37.27 -54.66 -0.75
N ALA A 37 36.54 -55.77 -0.77
CA ALA A 37 35.09 -55.75 -0.88
C ALA A 37 34.45 -55.02 0.32
N ARG A 38 35.01 -55.19 1.52
CA ARG A 38 34.46 -54.60 2.76
C ARG A 38 34.94 -53.18 3.03
N SER A 39 36.18 -52.82 2.70
CA SER A 39 36.77 -51.50 2.98
C SER A 39 36.66 -50.51 1.83
N ILE A 40 36.42 -50.97 0.59
CA ILE A 40 36.35 -50.09 -0.59
C ILE A 40 35.03 -50.27 -1.34
N ALA A 41 34.75 -51.47 -1.86
CA ALA A 41 33.63 -51.64 -2.80
C ALA A 41 32.27 -51.39 -2.14
N ARG A 42 32.03 -51.93 -0.93
CA ARG A 42 30.77 -51.71 -0.19
C ARG A 42 30.56 -50.25 0.21
N PRO A 43 31.52 -49.56 0.87
CA PRO A 43 31.34 -48.16 1.21
C PRO A 43 31.16 -47.25 -0.01
N LEU A 44 31.89 -47.47 -1.11
CA LEU A 44 31.70 -46.70 -2.34
C LEU A 44 30.29 -46.90 -2.93
N ALA A 45 29.77 -48.13 -2.93
CA ALA A 45 28.40 -48.39 -3.38
C ALA A 45 27.35 -47.70 -2.49
N GLN A 46 27.58 -47.63 -1.17
CA GLN A 46 26.73 -46.88 -0.24
C GLN A 46 26.78 -45.38 -0.54
N THR A 47 27.96 -44.80 -0.73
CA THR A 47 28.10 -43.38 -1.10
C THR A 47 27.38 -43.06 -2.40
N VAL A 48 27.52 -43.90 -3.43
CA VAL A 48 26.78 -43.75 -4.69
C VAL A 48 25.27 -43.77 -4.44
N THR A 49 24.77 -44.74 -3.66
CA THR A 49 23.35 -44.84 -3.33
C THR A 49 22.83 -43.58 -2.61
N VAL A 50 23.61 -43.02 -1.69
CA VAL A 50 23.24 -41.79 -0.98
C VAL A 50 23.23 -40.58 -1.92
N VAL A 51 24.22 -40.46 -2.81
CA VAL A 51 24.29 -39.38 -3.80
C VAL A 51 23.18 -39.49 -4.85
N GLU A 52 22.84 -40.71 -5.29
CA GLU A 52 21.66 -40.94 -6.13
C GLU A 52 20.36 -40.60 -5.39
N GLY A 53 20.31 -40.84 -4.08
CA GLY A 53 19.24 -40.38 -3.20
C GLY A 53 19.13 -38.86 -3.17
N LEU A 54 20.27 -38.16 -3.04
CA LEU A 54 20.35 -36.70 -3.09
C LEU A 54 19.82 -36.15 -4.43
N ALA A 55 20.15 -36.78 -5.56
CA ALA A 55 19.61 -36.38 -6.87
C ALA A 55 18.07 -36.51 -6.94
N LYS A 56 17.48 -37.35 -6.08
CA LYS A 56 16.02 -37.50 -5.91
C LYS A 56 15.46 -36.62 -4.78
N GLY A 57 16.26 -35.71 -4.22
CA GLY A 57 15.86 -34.80 -3.14
C GLY A 57 15.91 -35.39 -1.73
N ARG A 58 16.48 -36.58 -1.54
CA ARG A 58 16.57 -37.24 -0.22
C ARG A 58 17.80 -36.75 0.55
N LEU A 59 17.60 -35.75 1.40
CA LEU A 59 18.63 -35.14 2.25
C LEU A 59 18.71 -35.75 3.66
N ASP A 60 17.90 -36.77 3.94
CA ASP A 60 17.77 -37.49 5.20
C ASP A 60 18.76 -38.66 5.35
N GLN A 61 19.37 -39.10 4.25
CA GLN A 61 20.30 -40.24 4.23
C GLN A 61 21.73 -39.82 4.55
N ARG A 62 22.51 -40.71 5.14
CA ARG A 62 23.94 -40.49 5.43
C ARG A 62 24.76 -41.71 5.06
N VAL A 63 26.02 -41.49 4.70
CA VAL A 63 27.00 -42.57 4.51
C VAL A 63 27.57 -42.94 5.88
N ASP A 64 27.17 -44.10 6.41
CA ASP A 64 27.67 -44.64 7.68
C ASP A 64 28.95 -45.47 7.46
N TYR A 65 30.04 -44.76 7.17
CA TYR A 65 31.36 -45.36 7.02
C TYR A 65 32.42 -44.44 7.64
N VAL A 66 33.05 -44.93 8.70
CA VAL A 66 34.13 -44.21 9.40
C VAL A 66 35.44 -44.95 9.17
N SER A 67 36.32 -44.34 8.40
CA SER A 67 37.69 -44.79 8.18
C SER A 67 38.62 -43.59 8.06
N LYS A 68 39.93 -43.81 8.27
CA LYS A 68 40.97 -42.78 8.12
C LYS A 68 41.54 -42.73 6.70
N ASP A 69 41.02 -43.55 5.80
CA ASP A 69 41.40 -43.60 4.38
C ASP A 69 40.62 -42.57 3.54
N GLU A 70 40.90 -42.55 2.24
CA GLU A 70 40.25 -41.69 1.25
C GLU A 70 38.75 -41.98 1.15
N VAL A 71 38.32 -43.22 1.39
CA VAL A 71 36.92 -43.63 1.32
C VAL A 71 36.13 -43.05 2.51
N GLY A 72 36.72 -43.06 3.71
CA GLY A 72 36.17 -42.40 4.89
C GLY A 72 36.12 -40.88 4.75
N ARG A 73 37.15 -40.28 4.15
CA ARG A 73 37.13 -38.84 3.81
C ARG A 73 36.04 -38.48 2.80
N LEU A 74 35.81 -39.33 1.81
CA LEU A 74 34.72 -39.15 0.84
C LEU A 74 33.36 -39.24 1.52
N ALA A 75 33.12 -40.26 2.36
CA ALA A 75 31.89 -40.42 3.12
C ALA A 75 31.59 -39.18 4.00
N ALA A 76 32.60 -38.68 4.72
CA ALA A 76 32.48 -37.47 5.52
C ALA A 76 32.15 -36.23 4.66
N ALA A 77 32.86 -36.02 3.56
CA ALA A 77 32.61 -34.89 2.66
C ALA A 77 31.21 -34.92 2.03
N THR A 78 30.71 -36.11 1.66
CA THR A 78 29.34 -36.29 1.19
C THR A 78 28.33 -35.91 2.27
N ASN A 79 28.52 -36.37 3.51
CA ASN A 79 27.63 -36.02 4.62
C ASN A 79 27.62 -34.49 4.88
N THR A 80 28.78 -33.84 4.90
CA THR A 80 28.86 -32.37 5.02
C THR A 80 28.10 -31.66 3.90
N SER A 81 28.20 -32.16 2.66
CA SER A 81 27.49 -31.58 1.52
C SER A 81 25.96 -31.72 1.65
N LEU A 82 25.49 -32.86 2.17
CA LEU A 82 24.07 -33.09 2.48
C LEU A 82 23.59 -32.15 3.58
N ASP A 83 24.39 -31.93 4.62
CA ASP A 83 24.05 -31.01 5.71
C ASP A 83 23.94 -29.57 5.21
N SER A 84 24.88 -29.11 4.37
CA SER A 84 24.83 -27.78 3.76
C SER A 84 23.62 -27.61 2.85
N LEU A 85 23.32 -28.60 2.00
CA LEU A 85 22.12 -28.56 1.15
C LEU A 85 20.82 -28.58 1.96
N ALA A 86 20.77 -29.37 3.03
CA ALA A 86 19.62 -29.37 3.94
C ALA A 86 19.42 -28.03 4.64
N ALA A 87 20.50 -27.35 5.04
CA ALA A 87 20.44 -26.01 5.61
C ALA A 87 19.89 -24.99 4.61
N VAL A 88 20.41 -24.98 3.38
CA VAL A 88 19.92 -24.09 2.31
C VAL A 88 18.43 -24.35 2.02
N MET A 89 18.00 -25.61 1.93
CA MET A 89 16.59 -25.93 1.68
C MET A 89 15.66 -25.48 2.82
N ARG A 90 16.12 -25.54 4.08
CA ARG A 90 15.39 -24.99 5.22
C ARG A 90 15.26 -23.47 5.12
N GLU A 91 16.35 -22.78 4.83
CA GLU A 91 16.34 -21.32 4.65
C GLU A 91 15.42 -20.89 3.51
N VAL A 92 15.44 -21.60 2.38
CA VAL A 92 14.50 -21.35 1.26
C VAL A 92 13.05 -21.54 1.71
N THR A 93 12.76 -22.57 2.52
CA THR A 93 11.42 -22.83 3.03
C THR A 93 10.97 -21.71 3.99
N ASP A 94 11.84 -21.29 4.91
CA ASP A 94 11.56 -20.21 5.87
C ASP A 94 11.37 -18.85 5.16
N ASN A 95 12.14 -18.59 4.12
CA ASN A 95 11.96 -17.40 3.29
C ASN A 95 10.64 -17.47 2.50
N ALA A 96 10.27 -18.64 1.99
CA ALA A 96 9.00 -18.82 1.27
C ALA A 96 7.78 -18.63 2.18
N THR A 97 7.83 -19.10 3.43
CA THR A 97 6.75 -18.88 4.41
C THR A 97 6.65 -17.41 4.81
N THR A 98 7.79 -16.74 5.01
CA THR A 98 7.83 -15.29 5.28
C THR A 98 7.26 -14.48 4.11
N LEU A 99 7.62 -14.86 2.87
CA LEU A 99 7.10 -14.23 1.66
C LEU A 99 5.60 -14.44 1.49
N ALA A 100 5.09 -15.63 1.81
CA ALA A 100 3.66 -15.93 1.79
C ALA A 100 2.90 -15.05 2.79
N ALA A 101 3.39 -14.95 4.03
CA ALA A 101 2.79 -14.09 5.06
C ALA A 101 2.79 -12.61 4.64
N SER A 102 3.90 -12.12 4.08
CA SER A 102 4.01 -10.75 3.57
C SER A 102 3.03 -10.49 2.41
N SER A 103 2.79 -11.50 1.56
CA SER A 103 1.84 -11.41 0.45
C SER A 103 0.39 -11.36 0.92
N GLU A 104 0.05 -12.10 1.99
CA GLU A 104 -1.26 -12.02 2.64
C GLU A 104 -1.49 -10.63 3.27
N GLU A 105 -0.48 -10.08 3.95
CA GLU A 105 -0.54 -8.73 4.52
C GLU A 105 -0.71 -7.65 3.42
N LEU A 106 0.05 -7.74 2.33
CA LEU A 106 -0.11 -6.85 1.17
C LEU A 106 -1.52 -6.94 0.56
N THR A 107 -2.11 -8.13 0.50
CA THR A 107 -3.49 -8.32 0.01
C THR A 107 -4.51 -7.65 0.93
N ALA A 108 -4.32 -7.76 2.24
CA ALA A 108 -5.17 -7.08 3.21
C ALA A 108 -5.06 -5.54 3.09
N VAL A 109 -3.84 -5.01 2.98
CA VAL A 109 -3.59 -3.58 2.78
C VAL A 109 -4.19 -3.08 1.46
N ALA A 110 -4.05 -3.84 0.36
CA ALA A 110 -4.63 -3.48 -0.93
C ALA A 110 -6.16 -3.43 -0.87
N THR A 111 -6.79 -4.37 -0.15
CA THR A 111 -8.25 -4.39 0.04
C THR A 111 -8.70 -3.15 0.81
N GLN A 112 -8.02 -2.83 1.92
CA GLN A 112 -8.33 -1.64 2.71
C GLN A 112 -8.13 -0.33 1.91
N LEU A 113 -7.09 -0.26 1.09
CA LEU A 113 -6.85 0.87 0.21
C LEU A 113 -7.96 1.03 -0.84
N SER A 114 -8.44 -0.07 -1.41
CA SER A 114 -9.58 -0.06 -2.35
C SER A 114 -10.84 0.50 -1.70
N SER A 115 -11.18 0.04 -0.49
CA SER A 115 -12.33 0.56 0.26
C SER A 115 -12.16 2.04 0.62
N GLY A 116 -10.96 2.47 1.03
CA GLY A 116 -10.70 3.88 1.30
C GLY A 116 -10.78 4.76 0.05
N ALA A 117 -10.41 4.24 -1.12
CA ALA A 117 -10.56 4.94 -2.39
C ALA A 117 -12.04 5.09 -2.79
N GLU A 118 -12.86 4.06 -2.58
CA GLU A 118 -14.31 4.12 -2.81
C GLU A 118 -14.99 5.15 -1.89
N GLU A 119 -14.61 5.19 -0.61
CA GLU A 119 -15.11 6.19 0.34
C GLU A 119 -14.72 7.61 -0.06
N SER A 120 -13.45 7.82 -0.43
CA SER A 120 -12.95 9.13 -0.91
C SER A 120 -13.66 9.59 -2.19
N ALA A 121 -13.95 8.67 -3.11
CA ALA A 121 -14.73 8.96 -4.31
C ALA A 121 -16.17 9.37 -3.97
N SER A 122 -16.82 8.66 -3.04
CA SER A 122 -18.16 9.01 -2.55
C SER A 122 -18.18 10.40 -1.90
N GLN A 123 -17.20 10.70 -1.06
CA GLN A 123 -17.09 12.00 -0.40
C GLN A 123 -16.85 13.13 -1.41
N SER A 124 -16.05 12.87 -2.45
CA SER A 124 -15.84 13.83 -3.54
C SER A 124 -17.15 14.16 -4.28
N GLN A 125 -18.03 13.17 -4.49
CA GLN A 125 -19.36 13.41 -5.08
C GLN A 125 -20.24 14.27 -4.17
N VAL A 126 -20.23 14.03 -2.86
CA VAL A 126 -20.95 14.87 -1.88
C VAL A 126 -20.45 16.32 -1.92
N VAL A 127 -19.14 16.52 -1.97
CA VAL A 127 -18.54 17.86 -2.09
C VAL A 127 -18.91 18.53 -3.41
N SER A 128 -18.93 17.79 -4.53
CA SER A 128 -19.37 18.31 -5.82
C SER A 128 -20.81 18.79 -5.78
N ALA A 129 -21.72 17.97 -5.25
CA ALA A 129 -23.13 18.33 -5.10
C ALA A 129 -23.33 19.54 -4.17
N ALA A 130 -22.59 19.61 -3.06
CA ALA A 130 -22.60 20.78 -2.19
C ALA A 130 -22.10 22.05 -2.91
N THR A 131 -21.09 21.92 -3.75
CA THR A 131 -20.53 23.04 -4.53
C THR A 131 -21.52 23.53 -5.59
N GLU A 132 -22.25 22.63 -6.26
CA GLU A 132 -23.35 22.98 -7.17
C GLU A 132 -24.44 23.78 -6.44
N GLN A 133 -24.84 23.32 -5.25
CA GLN A 133 -25.85 24.02 -4.45
C GLN A 133 -25.37 25.39 -3.97
N ILE A 134 -24.10 25.52 -3.57
CA ILE A 134 -23.50 26.82 -3.21
C ILE A 134 -23.51 27.75 -4.41
N SER A 135 -23.17 27.26 -5.60
CA SER A 135 -23.18 28.07 -6.82
C SER A 135 -24.57 28.60 -7.16
N ALA A 136 -25.60 27.76 -6.99
CA ALA A 136 -27.00 28.18 -7.14
C ALA A 136 -27.37 29.29 -6.13
N ASN A 137 -27.00 29.11 -4.85
CA ASN A 137 -27.24 30.11 -3.81
C ASN A 137 -26.53 31.45 -4.10
N ILE A 138 -25.30 31.41 -4.62
CA ILE A 138 -24.58 32.62 -5.05
C ILE A 138 -25.37 33.33 -6.16
N GLY A 139 -25.93 32.59 -7.11
CA GLY A 139 -26.81 33.16 -8.15
C GLY A 139 -28.04 33.86 -7.57
N THR A 140 -28.70 33.24 -6.58
CA THR A 140 -29.84 33.86 -5.87
C THR A 140 -29.43 35.12 -5.12
N VAL A 141 -28.28 35.12 -4.44
CA VAL A 141 -27.78 36.29 -3.72
C VAL A 141 -27.43 37.43 -4.69
N ALA A 142 -26.84 37.11 -5.85
CA ALA A 142 -26.54 38.10 -6.88
C ALA A 142 -27.83 38.76 -7.41
N ALA A 143 -28.85 37.96 -7.74
CA ALA A 143 -30.16 38.47 -8.18
C ALA A 143 -30.82 39.37 -7.12
N ALA A 144 -30.78 38.95 -5.84
CA ALA A 144 -31.28 39.78 -4.74
C ALA A 144 -30.50 41.10 -4.60
N GLY A 145 -29.19 41.09 -4.86
CA GLY A 145 -28.35 42.28 -4.91
C GLY A 145 -28.72 43.24 -6.05
N GLU A 146 -29.05 42.71 -7.23
CA GLU A 146 -29.54 43.50 -8.37
C GLU A 146 -30.91 44.14 -8.05
N GLU A 147 -31.85 43.38 -7.51
CA GLU A 147 -33.16 43.90 -7.08
C GLU A 147 -33.03 44.98 -6.00
N MET A 148 -32.15 44.76 -5.01
CA MET A 148 -31.89 45.76 -3.97
C MET A 148 -31.30 47.05 -4.57
N THR A 149 -30.42 46.95 -5.56
CA THR A 149 -29.85 48.12 -6.24
C THR A 149 -30.92 48.89 -7.03
N ALA A 150 -31.84 48.18 -7.70
CA ALA A 150 -32.97 48.78 -8.38
C ALA A 150 -33.90 49.52 -7.39
N ALA A 151 -34.25 48.87 -6.28
CA ALA A 151 -35.09 49.46 -5.23
C ALA A 151 -34.44 50.71 -4.60
N ILE A 152 -33.13 50.70 -4.35
CA ILE A 152 -32.39 51.88 -3.85
C ILE A 152 -32.48 53.04 -4.86
N THR A 153 -32.37 52.74 -6.16
CA THR A 153 -32.46 53.76 -7.23
C THR A 153 -33.87 54.36 -7.29
N GLU A 154 -34.91 53.54 -7.17
CA GLU A 154 -36.30 54.00 -7.11
C GLU A 154 -36.56 54.86 -5.87
N ILE A 155 -36.12 54.42 -4.68
CA ILE A 155 -36.23 55.18 -3.43
C ILE A 155 -35.54 56.54 -3.57
N ALA A 156 -34.34 56.58 -4.15
CA ALA A 156 -33.63 57.84 -4.39
C ALA A 156 -34.42 58.79 -5.29
N SER A 157 -35.03 58.27 -6.37
CA SER A 157 -35.89 59.04 -7.27
C SER A 157 -37.14 59.58 -6.56
N SER A 158 -37.89 58.72 -5.86
CA SER A 158 -39.08 59.14 -5.10
C SER A 158 -38.76 60.16 -4.01
N THR A 159 -37.60 60.03 -3.37
CA THR A 159 -37.14 61.00 -2.36
C THR A 159 -36.82 62.36 -2.99
N ALA A 160 -36.21 62.38 -4.18
CA ALA A 160 -35.96 63.62 -4.92
C ALA A 160 -37.27 64.31 -5.35
N GLU A 161 -38.25 63.54 -5.81
CA GLU A 161 -39.57 64.05 -6.20
C GLU A 161 -40.35 64.60 -5.00
N ALA A 162 -40.35 63.88 -3.88
CA ALA A 162 -40.94 64.34 -2.62
C ALA A 162 -40.29 65.63 -2.12
N SER A 163 -38.95 65.74 -2.21
CA SER A 163 -38.23 66.98 -1.87
C SER A 163 -38.63 68.16 -2.76
N SER A 164 -38.84 67.93 -4.06
CA SER A 164 -39.29 68.96 -5.01
C SER A 164 -40.72 69.43 -4.71
N THR A 165 -41.62 68.49 -4.40
CA THR A 165 -43.00 68.80 -4.02
C THR A 165 -43.05 69.56 -2.69
N ALA A 166 -42.25 69.15 -1.70
CA ALA A 166 -42.14 69.86 -0.43
C ALA A 166 -41.64 71.30 -0.64
N ALA A 167 -40.62 71.52 -1.48
CA ALA A 167 -40.15 72.86 -1.83
C ALA A 167 -41.26 73.72 -2.49
N THR A 168 -42.03 73.12 -3.39
CA THR A 168 -43.16 73.79 -4.06
C THR A 168 -44.27 74.15 -3.05
N ALA A 169 -44.58 73.26 -2.11
CA ALA A 169 -45.57 73.50 -1.06
C ALA A 169 -45.15 74.62 -0.12
N VAL A 170 -43.86 74.68 0.25
CA VAL A 170 -43.30 75.79 1.06
C VAL A 170 -43.40 77.12 0.32
N ALA A 171 -43.10 77.15 -0.98
CA ALA A 171 -43.24 78.35 -1.80
C ALA A 171 -44.71 78.82 -1.86
N ALA A 172 -45.65 77.91 -2.14
CA ALA A 172 -47.08 78.23 -2.18
C ALA A 172 -47.62 78.72 -0.82
N ALA A 173 -47.16 78.13 0.28
CA ALA A 173 -47.48 78.61 1.63
C ALA A 173 -46.94 80.03 1.88
N GLY A 174 -45.75 80.34 1.37
CA GLY A 174 -45.18 81.69 1.38
C GLY A 174 -46.03 82.71 0.62
N ASP A 175 -46.45 82.38 -0.60
CA ASP A 175 -47.32 83.25 -1.43
C ASP A 175 -48.69 83.48 -0.80
N ALA A 176 -49.28 82.42 -0.22
CA ALA A 176 -50.53 82.52 0.53
C ALA A 176 -50.38 83.43 1.76
N GLY A 177 -49.27 83.29 2.50
CA GLY A 177 -48.93 84.16 3.63
C GLY A 177 -48.85 85.63 3.23
N ALA A 178 -48.14 85.95 2.13
CA ALA A 178 -48.06 87.30 1.59
C ALA A 178 -49.43 87.85 1.19
N THR A 179 -50.31 87.00 0.63
CA THR A 179 -51.67 87.39 0.26
C THR A 179 -52.53 87.72 1.49
N ILE A 180 -52.45 86.90 2.54
CA ILE A 180 -53.13 87.15 3.82
C ILE A 180 -52.64 88.45 4.45
N GLU A 181 -51.34 88.75 4.36
CA GLU A 181 -50.76 89.98 4.89
C GLU A 181 -51.28 91.23 4.18
N ARG A 182 -51.36 91.20 2.83
CA ARG A 182 -52.00 92.26 2.04
C ARG A 182 -53.48 92.42 2.37
N LEU A 183 -54.22 91.31 2.52
CA LEU A 183 -55.63 91.35 2.90
C LEU A 183 -55.82 91.93 4.31
N GLY A 184 -54.93 91.61 5.25
CA GLY A 184 -54.92 92.17 6.59
C GLY A 184 -54.60 93.66 6.61
N ALA A 185 -53.70 94.14 5.75
CA ALA A 185 -53.45 95.56 5.56
C ALA A 185 -54.68 96.29 5.01
N SER A 186 -55.30 95.76 3.96
CA SER A 186 -56.50 96.33 3.36
C SER A 186 -57.71 96.30 4.32
N SER A 187 -57.86 95.25 5.12
CA SER A 187 -58.91 95.17 6.16
C SER A 187 -58.72 96.21 7.26
N ARG A 188 -57.47 96.53 7.64
CA ARG A 188 -57.17 97.63 8.58
C ARG A 188 -57.56 98.98 7.99
N GLU A 189 -57.21 99.21 6.73
CA GLU A 189 -57.58 100.44 6.01
C GLU A 189 -59.10 100.60 5.91
N ILE A 190 -59.85 99.53 5.60
CA ILE A 190 -61.32 99.53 5.64
C ILE A 190 -61.83 99.84 7.05
N GLY A 191 -61.23 99.24 8.09
CA GLY A 191 -61.58 99.53 9.49
C GLY A 191 -61.39 101.00 9.86
N ASP A 192 -60.32 101.64 9.37
CA ASP A 192 -60.06 103.07 9.57
C ASP A 192 -61.09 103.93 8.83
N VAL A 193 -61.49 103.55 7.61
CA VAL A 193 -62.58 104.20 6.86
C VAL A 193 -63.92 104.07 7.58
N VAL A 194 -64.26 102.88 8.09
CA VAL A 194 -65.50 102.67 8.85
C VAL A 194 -65.51 103.52 10.13
N LYS A 195 -64.38 103.61 10.84
CA LYS A 195 -64.24 104.54 11.98
C LYS A 195 -64.49 105.98 11.57
N LEU A 196 -63.90 106.45 10.47
CA LEU A 196 -64.11 107.81 9.96
C LEU A 196 -65.60 108.07 9.62
N ILE A 197 -66.27 107.13 8.96
CA ILE A 197 -67.70 107.23 8.65
C ILE A 197 -68.52 107.33 9.95
N THR A 198 -68.16 106.54 10.97
CA THR A 198 -68.84 106.56 12.27
C THR A 198 -68.68 107.92 12.96
N THR A 199 -67.48 108.52 12.92
CA THR A 199 -67.21 109.87 13.45
C THR A 199 -67.94 110.99 12.69
N ILE A 200 -68.32 110.79 11.42
CA ILE A 200 -69.10 111.76 10.63
C ILE A 200 -70.61 111.61 10.89
N ALA A 201 -71.06 110.42 11.33
CA ALA A 201 -72.46 110.11 11.57
C ALA A 201 -72.97 110.47 12.99
N GLU A 202 -72.06 110.71 13.94
CA GLU A 202 -72.31 111.35 15.25
C GLU A 202 -72.13 112.87 15.18
#